data_AF-A0A7S1M291-F1
#
_entry.id   AF-A0A7S1M291-F1
#
_cell.length_a   1.000
_cell.length_b   1.000
_cell.length_c   1.000
_cell.angle_alpha   90.00
_cell.angle_beta   90.00
_cell.angle_gamma   90.00
#
_symmetry.space_group_name_H-M   'P 1'
#
loop_
_entity.id
_entity.type
_entity.pdbx_description
1 polymer ?
#
loop_
_entity_poly.entity_id
_entity_poly.type
_entity_poly.pdbx_seq_one_letter_code
_entity_poly.pdbx_strand_id
1 'polypeptide(L)'
;GRVHVEAATTQRRSILLSNVSNVLARWQLMHVGRKKRPPQDIGQTTREEEESRALDEKDVFEFDITGGELAGPTKDGILPESKERQPHWCPTMPGVQRAPTSFEEEKYEPQRIHIAFKPRRNELYKCKFRMQVESGLSVDFICRGFGSYDEEDDAMDFLEA
;
A
#
# COMPACT_ATOMS: atom_id res chain seq x y z
N GLY A 1 4.74 0.91 -10.32
CA GLY A 1 5.66 1.26 -11.41
C GLY A 1 5.17 0.57 -12.67
N ARG A 2 6.07 0.36 -13.63
CA ARG A 2 5.87 -0.55 -14.75
C ARG A 2 6.39 -1.94 -14.37
N VAL A 3 5.71 -2.99 -14.81
CA VAL A 3 6.12 -4.38 -14.61
C VAL A 3 5.83 -5.14 -15.89
N HIS A 4 6.82 -5.89 -16.36
CA HIS A 4 6.68 -6.72 -17.54
C HIS A 4 5.72 -7.89 -17.27
N VAL A 5 4.77 -8.14 -18.18
CA VAL A 5 3.59 -9.01 -17.97
C VAL A 5 3.95 -10.49 -17.84
N GLU A 6 5.01 -10.94 -18.51
CA GLU A 6 5.47 -12.33 -18.50
C GLU A 6 6.74 -12.54 -17.67
N ALA A 7 7.19 -11.49 -16.97
CA ALA A 7 8.31 -11.56 -16.07
C ALA A 7 8.04 -12.54 -14.93
N ALA A 8 9.05 -13.32 -14.54
CA ALA A 8 9.07 -13.94 -13.22
C ALA A 8 9.16 -12.88 -12.08
N THR A 9 9.54 -11.66 -12.45
CA THR A 9 9.84 -10.55 -11.56
C THR A 9 8.54 -9.84 -11.15
N THR A 10 8.31 -9.73 -9.84
CA THR A 10 7.15 -9.05 -9.27
C THR A 10 7.62 -7.81 -8.54
N GLN A 11 7.14 -6.62 -8.95
CA GLN A 11 7.49 -5.40 -8.22
C GLN A 11 6.85 -5.43 -6.83
N ARG A 12 7.69 -5.33 -5.80
CA ARG A 12 7.27 -5.32 -4.39
C ARG A 12 7.37 -3.92 -3.82
N ARG A 13 6.34 -3.51 -3.10
CA ARG A 13 6.35 -2.31 -2.25
C ARG A 13 5.88 -2.71 -0.86
N SER A 14 6.23 -1.92 0.14
CA SER A 14 5.77 -2.15 1.51
C SER A 14 5.12 -0.89 2.06
N ILE A 15 4.04 -1.08 2.83
CA ILE A 15 3.45 -0.03 3.66
C ILE A 15 3.62 -0.40 5.13
N LEU A 16 3.70 0.60 5.99
CA LEU A 16 3.74 0.44 7.45
C LEU A 16 2.41 0.94 8.03
N LEU A 17 1.73 0.07 8.76
CA LEU A 17 0.54 0.40 9.51
C LEU A 17 0.91 0.64 10.97
N SER A 18 0.54 1.81 11.50
CA SER A 18 0.76 2.21 12.89
C SER A 18 -0.55 2.42 13.63
N ASN A 19 -0.53 2.11 14.92
CA ASN A 19 -1.63 2.38 15.84
C ASN A 19 -1.17 3.42 16.85
N VAL A 20 -1.71 4.63 16.77
CA VAL A 20 -1.37 5.73 17.69
C VAL A 20 -2.17 5.69 19.00
N SER A 21 -3.15 4.78 19.12
CA SER A 21 -4.01 4.66 20.30
C SER A 21 -3.50 3.59 21.26
N ASN A 22 -3.87 3.68 22.53
CA ASN A 22 -3.55 2.66 23.54
C ASN A 22 -4.48 1.43 23.49
N VAL A 23 -5.38 1.36 22.50
CA VAL A 23 -6.38 0.31 22.36
C VAL A 23 -5.97 -0.61 21.22
N LEU A 24 -6.18 -1.92 21.39
CA LEU A 24 -5.93 -2.90 20.35
C LEU A 24 -6.76 -2.58 19.10
N ALA A 25 -6.10 -2.38 17.96
CA ALA A 25 -6.77 -2.10 16.70
C ALA A 25 -6.94 -3.39 15.90
N ARG A 26 -8.18 -3.89 15.80
CA ARG A 26 -8.51 -4.97 14.86
C ARG A 26 -8.82 -4.38 13.49
N TRP A 27 -8.11 -4.86 12.47
CA TRP A 27 -8.17 -4.30 11.12
C TRP A 27 -8.32 -5.38 10.05
N GLN A 28 -8.92 -4.98 8.93
CA GLN A 28 -9.06 -5.82 7.74
C GLN A 28 -8.94 -4.98 6.47
N LEU A 29 -8.24 -5.52 5.48
CA LEU A 29 -8.08 -4.97 4.16
C LEU A 29 -9.23 -5.39 3.26
N MET A 30 -9.85 -4.42 2.60
CA MET A 30 -10.93 -4.64 1.65
C MET A 30 -10.65 -3.93 0.33
N HIS A 31 -11.02 -4.57 -0.78
CA HIS A 31 -11.07 -3.92 -2.08
C HIS A 31 -12.31 -3.03 -2.17
N VAL A 32 -12.13 -1.77 -2.54
CA VAL A 32 -13.21 -0.81 -2.78
C VAL A 32 -13.39 -0.69 -4.29
N GLY A 33 -14.29 -1.50 -4.83
CA GLY A 33 -14.60 -1.51 -6.25
C GLY A 33 -14.95 -0.11 -6.78
N ARG A 34 -14.44 0.20 -7.96
CA ARG A 34 -14.71 1.46 -8.66
C ARG A 34 -16.01 1.37 -9.43
N LYS A 35 -16.89 2.34 -9.19
CA LYS A 35 -17.99 2.61 -10.12
C LYS A 35 -17.42 3.33 -11.34
N LYS A 36 -17.42 2.67 -12.50
CA LYS A 36 -17.05 3.30 -13.78
C LYS A 36 -18.02 4.46 -14.05
N ARG A 37 -17.50 5.68 -14.12
CA ARG A 37 -18.26 6.83 -14.61
C ARG A 37 -18.21 6.83 -16.13
N PRO A 38 -19.30 7.18 -16.83
CA PRO A 38 -19.26 7.33 -18.28
C PRO A 38 -18.21 8.40 -18.65
N PRO A 39 -17.53 8.26 -19.80
CA PRO A 39 -16.63 9.28 -20.30
C PRO A 39 -17.40 10.62 -20.42
N GLN A 40 -16.75 11.72 -20.07
CA GLN A 40 -17.30 13.04 -20.37
C GLN A 40 -16.92 13.39 -21.80
N ASP A 41 -17.92 13.66 -22.67
CA ASP A 41 -17.73 13.86 -24.11
C ASP A 41 -16.90 15.11 -24.47
N ILE A 42 -16.60 15.99 -23.53
CA ILE A 42 -15.89 17.26 -23.79
C ILE A 42 -14.90 17.55 -22.64
N GLY A 43 -13.65 17.83 -23.01
CA GLY A 43 -12.69 18.51 -22.11
C GLY A 43 -11.79 17.61 -21.25
N GLN A 44 -11.69 16.30 -21.52
CA GLN A 44 -10.73 15.45 -20.82
C GLN A 44 -9.33 15.54 -21.43
N THR A 45 -8.33 15.61 -20.56
CA THR A 45 -6.92 15.45 -20.91
C THR A 45 -6.61 13.97 -21.17
N THR A 46 -5.55 13.68 -21.94
CA THR A 46 -5.09 12.31 -22.21
C THR A 46 -4.90 11.48 -20.93
N ARG A 47 -4.38 12.13 -19.87
CA ARG A 47 -4.17 11.49 -18.56
C ARG A 47 -5.49 11.11 -17.88
N GLU A 48 -6.51 11.94 -17.96
CA GLU A 48 -7.82 11.65 -17.35
C GLU A 48 -8.52 10.50 -18.08
N GLU A 49 -8.34 10.41 -19.39
CA GLU A 49 -8.86 9.32 -20.21
C GLU A 49 -8.16 7.99 -19.87
N GLU A 50 -6.83 7.99 -19.71
CA GLU A 50 -6.07 6.81 -19.25
C GLU A 50 -6.51 6.36 -17.85
N GLU A 51 -6.64 7.30 -16.91
CA GLU A 51 -7.05 7.02 -15.54
C GLU A 51 -8.50 6.51 -15.44
N SER A 52 -9.37 6.92 -16.38
CA SER A 52 -10.75 6.45 -16.50
C SER A 52 -10.84 5.05 -17.13
N ARG A 53 -9.90 4.70 -18.00
CA ARG A 53 -9.79 3.38 -18.63
C ARG A 53 -9.07 2.35 -17.75
N ALA A 54 -8.42 2.77 -16.67
CA ALA A 54 -7.68 1.88 -15.79
C ALA A 54 -8.52 0.69 -15.28
N LEU A 55 -7.93 -0.51 -15.33
CA LEU A 55 -8.52 -1.74 -14.85
C LEU A 55 -8.57 -1.77 -13.31
N ASP A 56 -9.69 -2.23 -12.78
CA ASP A 56 -9.91 -2.45 -11.35
C ASP A 56 -9.94 -3.94 -11.04
N GLU A 57 -8.83 -4.62 -11.32
CA GLU A 57 -8.63 -6.04 -11.04
C GLU A 57 -7.83 -6.19 -9.75
N LYS A 58 -8.48 -6.48 -8.63
CA LYS A 58 -7.79 -6.58 -7.33
C LYS A 58 -6.73 -7.68 -7.29
N ASP A 59 -6.92 -8.76 -8.03
CA ASP A 59 -6.09 -9.98 -7.96
C ASP A 59 -4.70 -9.80 -8.57
N VAL A 60 -4.44 -8.67 -9.24
CA VAL A 60 -3.09 -8.29 -9.68
C VAL A 60 -2.26 -7.68 -8.54
N PHE A 61 -2.90 -7.32 -7.43
CA PHE A 61 -2.23 -6.82 -6.23
C PHE A 61 -2.33 -7.87 -5.13
N GLU A 62 -1.20 -8.50 -4.83
CA GLU A 62 -1.10 -9.52 -3.79
C GLU A 62 -0.59 -8.89 -2.50
N PHE A 63 -1.30 -9.14 -1.41
CA PHE A 63 -0.95 -8.69 -0.08
C PHE A 63 -0.55 -9.91 0.75
N ASP A 64 0.59 -9.83 1.42
CA ASP A 64 1.02 -10.86 2.36
C ASP A 64 0.09 -10.97 3.58
N ILE A 65 -0.43 -9.84 4.05
CA ILE A 65 -1.30 -9.72 5.21
C ILE A 65 -2.51 -8.87 4.84
N THR A 66 -3.70 -9.42 5.08
CA THR A 66 -4.98 -8.78 4.75
C THR A 66 -5.83 -8.45 5.97
N GLY A 67 -5.36 -8.77 7.17
CA GLY A 67 -6.05 -8.44 8.41
C GLY A 67 -5.25 -8.87 9.63
N GLY A 68 -5.61 -8.35 10.78
CA GLY A 68 -4.95 -8.69 12.04
C GLY A 68 -5.31 -7.76 13.18
N GLU A 69 -4.52 -7.86 14.23
CA GLU A 69 -4.63 -7.04 15.43
C GLU A 69 -3.31 -6.31 15.65
N LEU A 70 -3.37 -5.00 15.93
CA LEU A 70 -2.19 -4.18 16.15
C LEU A 70 -2.32 -3.46 17.49
N ALA A 71 -1.47 -3.83 18.45
CA ALA A 71 -1.38 -3.14 19.72
C ALA A 71 -0.77 -1.75 19.51
N GLY A 72 -1.24 -0.78 20.27
CA GLY A 72 -0.69 0.56 20.26
C GLY A 72 -0.40 1.07 21.67
N PRO A 73 0.34 2.19 21.79
CA PRO A 73 0.87 2.98 20.69
C PRO A 73 2.08 2.28 20.04
N THR A 74 2.10 2.20 18.71
CA THR A 74 3.21 1.60 17.98
C THR A 74 4.44 2.48 18.04
N LYS A 75 5.63 1.87 18.00
CA LYS A 75 6.91 2.58 17.85
C LYS A 75 7.03 3.22 16.48
N ASP A 76 8.00 4.11 16.35
CA ASP A 76 8.41 4.67 15.06
C ASP A 76 8.94 3.58 14.12
N GLY A 77 8.59 3.69 12.84
CA GLY A 77 8.99 2.74 11.80
C GLY A 77 10.48 2.81 11.48
N ILE A 78 11.08 1.65 11.19
CA ILE A 78 12.45 1.55 10.67
C ILE A 78 12.39 1.66 9.15
N LEU A 79 13.18 2.58 8.57
CA LEU A 79 13.27 2.73 7.12
C LEU A 79 13.88 1.47 6.47
N PRO A 80 13.46 1.10 5.25
CA PRO A 80 14.02 -0.07 4.56
C PRO A 80 15.54 -0.02 4.37
N GLU A 81 16.11 1.18 4.24
CA GLU A 81 17.53 1.40 3.91
C GLU A 81 18.36 1.97 5.07
N SER A 82 17.74 2.22 6.23
CA SER A 82 18.41 2.80 7.41
C SER A 82 17.98 2.11 8.68
N LYS A 83 18.92 1.90 9.60
CA LYS A 83 18.63 1.44 10.98
C LYS A 83 18.00 2.55 11.83
N GLU A 84 17.85 3.76 11.29
CA GLU A 84 17.21 4.88 11.96
C GLU A 84 15.68 4.69 11.97
N ARG A 85 15.10 4.92 13.14
CA ARG A 85 13.65 5.01 13.29
C ARG A 85 13.22 6.42 12.91
N GLN A 86 12.37 6.54 11.89
CA GLN A 86 11.73 7.81 11.58
C GLN A 86 10.30 7.83 12.10
N PRO A 87 9.88 8.95 12.74
CA PRO A 87 8.48 9.15 13.02
C PRO A 87 7.71 9.12 11.70
N HIS A 88 6.55 8.47 11.72
CA HIS A 88 5.71 8.33 10.54
C HIS A 88 5.54 9.68 9.83
N TRP A 89 5.28 9.67 8.52
CA TRP A 89 4.89 10.82 7.69
C TRP A 89 3.66 11.61 8.22
N CYS A 90 3.10 11.20 9.36
CA CYS A 90 2.11 11.95 10.11
C CYS A 90 2.82 13.00 10.98
N PRO A 91 2.41 14.28 10.91
CA PRO A 91 2.98 15.31 11.76
C PRO A 91 2.86 14.90 13.24
N THR A 92 4.00 14.90 13.95
CA THR A 92 4.06 14.61 15.37
C THR A 92 3.29 15.70 16.11
N MET A 93 2.02 15.44 16.40
CA MET A 93 1.22 16.33 17.23
C MET A 93 1.85 16.36 18.64
N PRO A 94 2.04 17.53 19.27
CA PRO A 94 2.47 17.58 20.65
C PRO A 94 1.45 16.86 21.54
N GLY A 95 1.91 15.82 22.26
CA GLY A 95 1.07 15.01 23.16
C GLY A 95 0.88 13.54 22.76
N VAL A 96 1.46 13.07 21.65
CA VAL A 96 1.46 11.63 21.31
C VAL A 96 2.25 10.85 22.37
N GLN A 97 1.59 9.91 23.04
CA GLN A 97 2.21 9.04 24.05
C GLN A 97 3.19 8.09 23.36
N ARG A 98 4.42 8.03 23.87
CA ARG A 98 5.46 7.12 23.34
C ARG A 98 5.15 5.68 23.75
N ALA A 99 5.47 4.74 22.87
CA ALA A 99 5.38 3.31 23.16
C ALA A 99 6.10 2.95 24.46
N PRO A 100 5.54 2.05 25.30
CA PRO A 100 6.19 1.58 26.51
C PRO A 100 7.53 0.90 26.21
N THR A 101 8.58 1.18 26.98
CA THR A 101 9.93 0.58 26.84
C THR A 101 10.02 -0.84 27.42
N SER A 102 8.91 -1.58 27.49
CA SER A 102 8.83 -2.88 28.16
C SER A 102 9.32 -4.04 27.29
N PHE A 103 9.68 -5.17 27.93
CA PHE A 103 10.18 -6.42 27.31
C PHE A 103 9.33 -7.01 26.16
N GLU A 104 8.05 -6.65 26.07
CA GLU A 104 7.21 -6.99 24.91
C GLU A 104 7.36 -5.93 23.81
N GLU A 105 8.59 -5.71 23.36
CA GLU A 105 8.90 -4.64 22.41
C GLU A 105 8.34 -4.92 21.00
N GLU A 106 8.24 -6.19 20.62
CA GLU A 106 7.88 -6.61 19.27
C GLU A 106 6.40 -6.40 18.95
N LYS A 107 5.51 -6.55 19.93
CA LYS A 107 4.06 -6.35 19.74
C LYS A 107 3.66 -4.89 19.44
N TYR A 108 4.56 -3.95 19.72
CA TYR A 108 4.37 -2.52 19.44
C TYR A 108 5.12 -2.08 18.16
N GLU A 109 5.74 -3.01 17.42
CA GLU A 109 6.30 -2.65 16.11
C GLU A 109 5.17 -2.35 15.10
N PRO A 110 5.34 -1.37 14.21
CA PRO A 110 4.41 -1.16 13.11
C PRO A 110 4.27 -2.42 12.26
N GLN A 111 3.04 -2.70 11.84
CA GLN A 111 2.78 -3.83 10.97
C GLN A 111 3.24 -3.48 9.55
N ARG A 112 4.26 -4.21 9.06
CA ARG A 112 4.68 -4.14 7.66
C ARG A 112 3.75 -5.02 6.83
N ILE A 113 3.27 -4.47 5.71
CA ILE A 113 2.45 -5.16 4.73
C ILE A 113 3.17 -5.06 3.38
N HIS A 114 3.49 -6.21 2.80
CA HIS A 114 4.10 -6.33 1.49
C HIS A 114 3.03 -6.42 0.41
N ILE A 115 3.20 -5.62 -0.64
CA ILE A 115 2.32 -5.51 -1.80
C ILE A 115 3.12 -5.92 -3.02
N ALA A 116 2.70 -7.00 -3.67
CA ALA A 116 3.25 -7.50 -4.92
C ALA A 116 2.31 -7.13 -6.09
N PHE A 117 2.85 -6.58 -7.17
CA PHE A 117 2.09 -6.26 -8.38
C PHE A 117 2.41 -7.23 -9.52
N LYS A 118 1.39 -7.97 -9.98
CA LYS A 118 1.46 -9.02 -11.01
C LYS A 118 0.45 -8.71 -12.13
N PRO A 119 0.79 -7.83 -13.09
CA PRO A 119 -0.11 -7.50 -14.20
C PRO A 119 -0.33 -8.72 -15.10
N ARG A 120 -1.54 -8.85 -15.67
CA ARG A 120 -1.89 -9.93 -16.61
C ARG A 120 -1.89 -9.48 -18.07
N ARG A 121 -1.85 -8.17 -18.29
CA ARG A 121 -1.99 -7.48 -19.59
C ARG A 121 -1.22 -6.17 -19.57
N ASN A 122 -0.82 -5.70 -20.74
CA ASN A 122 -0.21 -4.38 -20.93
C ASN A 122 -1.26 -3.27 -20.85
N GLU A 123 -1.74 -3.02 -19.63
CA GLU A 123 -2.75 -2.01 -19.32
C GLU A 123 -2.43 -1.32 -18.00
N LEU A 124 -3.08 -0.18 -17.76
CA LEU A 124 -3.02 0.53 -16.48
C LEU A 124 -3.97 -0.12 -15.47
N TYR A 125 -3.44 -0.54 -14.32
CA TYR A 125 -4.21 -1.05 -13.20
C TYR A 125 -4.28 0.00 -12.09
N LYS A 126 -5.47 0.22 -11.57
CA LYS A 126 -5.68 1.17 -10.48
C LYS A 126 -6.77 0.69 -9.54
N CYS A 127 -6.36 0.01 -8.46
CA CYS A 127 -7.28 -0.50 -7.45
C CYS A 127 -7.29 0.39 -6.21
N LYS A 128 -8.47 0.61 -5.64
CA LYS A 128 -8.62 1.28 -4.34
C LYS A 128 -8.80 0.21 -3.26
N PHE A 129 -8.04 0.32 -2.19
CA PHE A 129 -8.16 -0.54 -1.02
C PHE A 129 -8.49 0.30 0.20
N ARG A 130 -9.22 -0.29 1.13
CA ARG A 130 -9.61 0.29 2.42
C ARG A 130 -9.11 -0.61 3.53
N MET A 131 -8.35 -0.02 4.43
CA MET A 131 -8.08 -0.57 5.74
C MET A 131 -9.23 -0.22 6.66
N GLN A 132 -10.10 -1.19 6.95
CA GLN A 132 -11.19 -1.03 7.89
C GLN A 132 -10.71 -1.39 9.29
N VAL A 133 -10.89 -0.47 10.24
CA VAL A 133 -10.57 -0.66 11.65
C VAL A 133 -11.89 -0.70 12.43
N GLU A 134 -12.13 -1.75 13.22
CA GLU A 134 -13.45 -2.02 13.82
C GLU A 134 -13.97 -0.91 14.73
N SER A 135 -13.08 -0.27 15.51
CA SER A 135 -13.41 0.82 16.43
C SER A 135 -12.62 2.09 16.13
N GLY A 136 -12.25 2.31 14.86
CA GLY A 136 -11.35 3.38 14.47
C GLY A 136 -11.64 3.99 13.11
N LEU A 137 -10.78 4.92 12.69
CA LEU A 137 -10.83 5.51 11.36
C LEU A 137 -10.35 4.50 10.32
N SER A 138 -11.11 4.37 9.24
CA SER A 138 -10.67 3.60 8.08
C SER A 138 -9.73 4.43 7.21
N VAL A 139 -8.71 3.79 6.65
CA VAL A 139 -7.73 4.44 5.77
C VAL A 139 -7.86 3.90 4.36
N ASP A 140 -8.00 4.79 3.38
CA ASP A 140 -8.06 4.43 1.97
C ASP A 140 -6.71 4.67 1.30
N PHE A 141 -6.26 3.74 0.48
CA PHE A 141 -5.09 3.91 -0.37
C PHE A 141 -5.34 3.35 -1.78
N ILE A 142 -4.50 3.77 -2.73
CA ILE A 142 -4.64 3.38 -4.14
C ILE A 142 -3.34 2.72 -4.58
N CYS A 143 -3.46 1.50 -5.08
CA CYS A 143 -2.37 0.83 -5.78
C CYS A 143 -2.49 1.14 -7.28
N ARG A 144 -1.39 1.63 -7.86
CA ARG A 144 -1.28 1.96 -9.29
C ARG A 144 -0.08 1.25 -9.90
N GLY A 145 -0.32 0.48 -10.95
CA GLY A 145 0.71 -0.26 -11.67
C GLY A 145 0.37 -0.34 -13.15
N PHE A 146 1.38 -0.47 -14.00
CA PHE A 146 1.19 -0.60 -15.44
C PHE A 146 1.88 -1.88 -15.91
N GLY A 147 1.16 -2.76 -16.58
CA GLY A 147 1.77 -3.91 -17.25
C GLY A 147 2.47 -3.47 -18.52
N SER A 148 3.61 -4.05 -18.86
CA SER A 148 4.38 -3.74 -20.08
C SER A 148 4.81 -5.02 -20.80
N TYR A 149 5.11 -4.94 -22.10
CA TYR A 149 5.79 -5.99 -22.86
C TYR A 149 7.23 -5.61 -23.20
N ASP A 150 7.74 -4.54 -22.57
CA ASP A 150 9.11 -4.10 -22.72
C ASP A 150 10.04 -4.97 -21.87
N GLU A 151 11.00 -5.62 -22.50
CA GLU A 151 11.99 -6.49 -21.86
C GLU A 151 12.96 -5.69 -20.97
N GLU A 152 13.12 -4.37 -21.19
CA GLU A 152 13.94 -3.52 -20.32
C GLU A 152 13.33 -3.35 -18.92
N ASP A 153 12.00 -3.49 -18.80
CA ASP A 153 11.30 -3.48 -17.51
C ASP A 153 11.63 -4.73 -16.66
N ASP A 154 12.25 -5.78 -17.23
CA ASP A 154 12.77 -6.95 -16.49
C ASP A 154 14.11 -6.66 -15.79
N ALA A 155 14.92 -5.74 -16.32
CA ALA A 155 16.30 -5.51 -15.89
C ALA A 155 16.42 -4.56 -14.67
N MET A 156 15.38 -3.76 -14.40
CA MET A 156 15.42 -2.71 -13.38
C MET A 156 15.40 -3.22 -11.93
N ASP A 157 14.94 -4.46 -11.68
CA ASP A 157 14.90 -5.03 -10.32
C ASP A 157 16.22 -5.68 -9.88
N PHE A 158 17.22 -5.87 -10.78
CA PHE A 158 18.55 -6.39 -10.39
C PHE A 158 19.44 -5.34 -9.71
N LEU A 159 19.08 -4.06 -9.78
CA LEU A 159 19.87 -2.94 -9.25
C LEU A 159 19.35 -2.40 -7.90
N GLU A 160 18.16 -2.80 -7.46
CA GLU A 160 17.56 -2.34 -6.18
C GLU A 160 17.61 -3.42 -5.05
N ALA A 161 18.46 -4.45 -5.17
CA ALA A 161 18.61 -5.53 -4.17
C ALA A 161 19.81 -5.36 -3.22
#